data_AF-A0AAJ2X1Z3-F1
#
_entry.id   AF-A0AAJ2X1Z3-F1
#
_cell.length_a   1.000
_cell.length_b   1.000
_cell.length_c   1.000
_cell.angle_alpha   90.00
_cell.angle_beta   90.00
_cell.angle_gamma   90.00
#
_symmetry.space_group_name_H-M   'P 1'
#
loop_
_entity.id
_entity.type
_entity.pdbx_description
1 polymer ?
#
loop_
_entity_poly.entity_id
_entity_poly.type
_entity_poly.pdbx_seq_one_letter_code
_entity_poly.pdbx_strand_id
1 'polypeptide(L)'
;MLADIAVLEQAYAALHPGLYRYSSEKEVAQRFAALRAELGQGATLAQAYLAISRLTASVRCGHSFPNFVNQPEAIQHALFDHDRHLPFYFRWLDGRMVISRNGSNQRSLVPGTEVLAIDSVPAAQILSALMGVARADGGNDAKRIAQMEVQGFARIEAFDAYLPLLFPQISAEPLLRVRGPGGGAVRTLQVHSLTAAQRQVMTPIQPRDSTAPAWRLEMPDARLAILRMPDWALYDSPWDWRGLLAQSFSTLAARKVPALVIDLRGNEGGLDVGSVLQGYLSARALGVPPMRKRVRYRRLPASLAPFVTTWDASFRDWGARAVEDADDARFYTLRDAASDDAPTETSTQIAPRAPHFAGKVFVLIGAENSSATFEFAQRVQANGLATLVGQPTGGNLRGINGSAFFFVHLPNSHIEVDLPLVGQFPVSAQPDRGVLPDITVRPSAADLQHGTDAEMAAVTALLPGA
;
A
#
# COMPACT_ATOMS: atom_id res chain seq x y z
N MET A 1 -15.40 -11.15 23.56
CA MET A 1 -15.78 -10.18 22.49
C MET A 1 -16.06 -8.78 23.02
N LEU A 2 -17.00 -8.55 23.95
CA LEU A 2 -17.25 -7.18 24.44
C LEU A 2 -16.02 -6.49 25.04
N ALA A 3 -15.18 -7.22 25.79
CA ALA A 3 -13.93 -6.67 26.32
C ALA A 3 -12.91 -6.33 25.21
N ASP A 4 -12.93 -7.07 24.09
CA ASP A 4 -12.07 -6.76 22.93
C ASP A 4 -12.45 -5.41 22.33
N ILE A 5 -13.75 -5.18 22.17
CA ILE A 5 -14.27 -3.92 21.63
C ILE A 5 -13.96 -2.76 22.57
N ALA A 6 -14.06 -2.97 23.88
CA ALA A 6 -13.70 -1.95 24.87
C ALA A 6 -12.23 -1.56 24.79
N VAL A 7 -11.31 -2.53 24.68
CA VAL A 7 -9.87 -2.26 24.50
C VAL A 7 -9.61 -1.55 23.17
N LEU A 8 -10.21 -2.02 22.08
CA LEU A 8 -10.01 -1.44 20.75
C LEU A 8 -10.49 0.02 20.69
N GLU A 9 -11.68 0.30 21.22
CA GLU A 9 -12.24 1.65 21.28
C GLU A 9 -11.38 2.57 22.14
N GLN A 10 -10.96 2.11 23.32
CA GLN A 10 -10.09 2.88 24.20
C GLN A 10 -8.75 3.18 23.52
N ALA A 11 -8.14 2.20 22.86
CA ALA A 11 -6.88 2.36 22.14
C ALA A 11 -7.02 3.38 20.99
N TYR A 12 -8.02 3.22 20.13
CA TYR A 12 -8.22 4.13 19.00
C TYR A 12 -8.55 5.55 19.47
N ALA A 13 -9.43 5.73 20.46
CA ALA A 13 -9.82 7.05 20.96
C ALA A 13 -8.65 7.80 21.63
N ALA A 14 -7.81 7.08 22.37
CA ALA A 14 -6.70 7.66 23.11
C ALA A 14 -5.43 7.87 22.26
N LEU A 15 -5.18 7.01 21.27
CA LEU A 15 -3.87 6.92 20.62
C LEU A 15 -3.89 7.27 19.14
N HIS A 16 -4.96 6.95 18.40
CA HIS A 16 -4.95 7.03 16.93
C HIS A 16 -5.12 8.48 16.44
N PRO A 17 -4.10 9.08 15.78
CA PRO A 17 -4.13 10.50 15.42
C PRO A 17 -5.10 10.83 14.28
N GLY A 18 -5.40 9.86 13.42
CA GLY A 18 -6.32 10.02 12.29
C GLY A 18 -7.79 9.67 12.56
N LEU A 19 -8.18 9.30 13.80
CA LEU A 19 -9.50 8.67 14.05
C LEU A 19 -10.67 9.55 13.58
N TYR A 20 -10.54 10.87 13.78
CA TYR A 20 -11.56 11.86 13.44
C TYR A 20 -11.22 12.67 12.18
N ARG A 21 -10.22 12.26 11.39
CA ARG A 21 -9.79 13.02 10.20
C ARG A 21 -10.87 13.07 9.12
N TYR A 22 -11.65 11.99 9.00
CA TYR A 22 -12.70 11.83 7.98
C TYR A 22 -14.07 11.53 8.58
N SER A 23 -14.24 11.65 9.90
CA SER A 23 -15.47 11.29 10.60
C SER A 23 -15.61 12.10 11.88
N SER A 24 -16.83 12.49 12.19
CA SER A 24 -17.19 13.12 13.45
C SER A 24 -17.11 12.11 14.62
N GLU A 25 -16.99 12.62 15.85
CA GLU A 25 -17.01 11.79 17.06
C GLU A 25 -18.31 10.97 17.16
N LYS A 26 -19.44 11.56 16.72
CA LYS A 26 -20.73 10.87 16.67
C LYS A 26 -20.71 9.66 15.73
N GLU A 27 -20.17 9.83 14.52
CA GLU A 27 -20.07 8.73 13.55
C GLU A 27 -19.14 7.62 14.05
N VAL A 28 -18.01 7.98 14.67
CA VAL A 28 -17.10 6.99 15.28
C VAL A 28 -17.78 6.23 16.41
N ALA A 29 -18.46 6.92 17.32
CA ALA A 29 -19.20 6.30 18.43
C ALA A 29 -20.31 5.35 17.91
N GLN A 30 -21.02 5.74 16.84
CA GLN A 30 -22.02 4.89 16.20
C GLN A 30 -21.41 3.61 15.62
N ARG A 31 -20.22 3.67 15.01
CA ARG A 31 -19.54 2.49 14.46
C ARG A 31 -19.11 1.52 15.56
N PHE A 32 -18.59 2.01 16.68
CA PHE A 32 -18.29 1.16 17.84
C PHE A 32 -19.56 0.59 18.47
N ALA A 33 -20.66 1.35 18.54
CA ALA A 33 -21.96 0.84 19.00
C ALA A 33 -22.48 -0.29 18.09
N ALA A 34 -22.39 -0.13 16.76
CA ALA A 34 -22.74 -1.16 15.80
C ALA A 34 -21.86 -2.42 15.95
N LEU A 35 -20.55 -2.25 16.14
CA LEU A 35 -19.63 -3.38 16.38
C LEU A 35 -20.01 -4.15 17.66
N ARG A 36 -20.35 -3.45 18.75
CA ARG A 36 -20.83 -4.09 19.99
C ARG A 36 -22.13 -4.85 19.79
N ALA A 37 -23.06 -4.30 19.02
CA ALA A 37 -24.32 -4.96 18.71
C ALA A 37 -24.09 -6.22 17.86
N GLU A 38 -23.21 -6.15 16.86
CA GLU A 38 -22.88 -7.28 15.97
C GLU A 38 -22.21 -8.44 16.73
N LEU A 39 -21.19 -8.15 17.55
CA LEU A 39 -20.40 -9.19 18.22
C LEU A 39 -20.90 -9.56 19.62
N GLY A 40 -21.85 -8.79 20.17
CA GLY A 40 -22.34 -8.96 21.54
C GLY A 40 -23.19 -10.22 21.76
N GLN A 41 -23.74 -10.80 20.69
CA GLN A 41 -24.58 -12.00 20.75
C GLN A 41 -23.78 -13.31 20.58
N GLY A 42 -22.45 -13.23 20.55
CA GLY A 42 -21.56 -14.33 20.20
C GLY A 42 -21.22 -14.30 18.72
N ALA A 43 -19.92 -14.40 18.41
CA ALA A 43 -19.39 -14.38 17.05
C ALA A 43 -18.26 -15.40 16.94
N THR A 44 -18.13 -16.02 15.76
CA THR A 44 -16.96 -16.82 15.42
C THR A 44 -15.74 -15.92 15.25
N LEU A 45 -14.53 -16.50 15.28
CA LEU A 45 -13.30 -15.75 15.04
C LEU A 45 -13.31 -15.04 13.68
N ALA A 46 -13.79 -15.70 12.62
CA ALA A 46 -13.93 -15.12 11.29
C ALA A 46 -14.90 -13.93 11.25
N GLN A 47 -16.05 -14.04 11.94
CA GLN A 47 -17.02 -12.94 12.06
C GLN A 47 -16.42 -11.74 12.80
N ALA A 48 -15.72 -11.98 13.91
CA ALA A 48 -15.03 -10.94 14.67
C ALA A 48 -13.94 -10.25 13.82
N TYR A 49 -13.11 -11.02 13.12
CA TYR A 49 -12.05 -10.51 12.26
C TYR A 49 -12.60 -9.63 11.13
N LEU A 50 -13.67 -10.06 10.45
CA LEU A 50 -14.33 -9.26 9.41
C LEU A 50 -14.97 -7.99 9.96
N ALA A 51 -15.63 -8.06 11.13
CA ALA A 51 -16.25 -6.89 11.76
C ALA A 51 -15.21 -5.84 12.18
N ILE A 52 -14.08 -6.28 12.75
CA ILE A 52 -12.94 -5.41 13.08
C ILE A 52 -12.30 -4.83 11.81
N SER A 53 -12.16 -5.64 10.75
CA SER A 53 -11.66 -5.16 9.45
C SER A 53 -12.54 -4.05 8.87
N ARG A 54 -13.87 -4.20 8.91
CA ARG A 54 -14.81 -3.15 8.48
C ARG A 54 -14.70 -1.89 9.34
N LEU A 55 -14.62 -2.03 10.67
CA LEU A 55 -14.46 -0.90 11.57
C LEU A 55 -13.17 -0.12 11.25
N THR A 56 -12.05 -0.81 11.16
CA THR A 56 -10.73 -0.21 10.92
C THR A 56 -10.63 0.42 9.52
N ALA A 57 -11.16 -0.25 8.48
CA ALA A 57 -11.29 0.34 7.13
C ALA A 57 -12.11 1.64 7.14
N SER A 58 -13.15 1.74 7.98
CA SER A 58 -13.97 2.96 8.08
C SER A 58 -13.21 4.18 8.62
N VAL A 59 -12.08 3.99 9.31
CA VAL A 59 -11.21 5.07 9.77
C VAL A 59 -10.53 5.78 8.59
N ARG A 60 -10.45 5.12 7.43
CA ARG A 60 -9.77 5.61 6.23
C ARG A 60 -8.31 5.94 6.51
N CYS A 61 -7.62 4.98 7.12
CA CYS A 61 -6.18 4.97 7.28
C CYS A 61 -5.59 3.73 6.63
N GLY A 62 -4.57 3.91 5.81
CA GLY A 62 -3.87 2.81 5.13
C GLY A 62 -3.06 1.91 6.07
N HIS A 63 -2.91 2.28 7.34
CA HIS A 63 -2.05 1.60 8.32
C HIS A 63 -2.83 1.05 9.52
N SER A 64 -4.17 1.09 9.47
CA SER A 64 -5.04 0.68 10.58
C SER A 64 -5.92 -0.47 10.12
N PHE A 65 -5.56 -1.70 10.49
CA PHE A 65 -6.27 -2.91 10.10
C PHE A 65 -5.81 -4.10 10.96
N PRO A 66 -6.62 -5.15 11.11
CA PRO A 66 -6.14 -6.39 11.69
C PRO A 66 -5.17 -7.06 10.70
N ASN A 67 -3.87 -6.90 10.92
CA ASN A 67 -2.89 -7.21 9.91
C ASN A 67 -2.72 -8.72 9.74
N PHE A 68 -3.20 -9.27 8.62
CA PHE A 68 -3.14 -10.71 8.33
C PHE A 68 -1.72 -11.27 8.25
N VAL A 69 -0.70 -10.43 8.04
CA VAL A 69 0.73 -10.84 8.01
C VAL A 69 1.33 -10.91 9.43
N ASN A 70 0.81 -10.11 10.37
CA ASN A 70 1.33 -9.96 11.73
C ASN A 70 0.48 -10.68 12.80
N GLN A 71 -0.63 -11.31 12.41
CA GLN A 71 -1.46 -12.07 13.35
C GLN A 71 -0.65 -13.14 14.10
N PRO A 72 -1.02 -13.47 15.36
CA PRO A 72 -0.46 -14.63 16.05
C PRO A 72 -0.64 -15.92 15.24
N GLU A 73 0.29 -16.86 15.37
CA GLU A 73 0.31 -18.11 14.59
C GLU A 73 -1.02 -18.87 14.66
N ALA A 74 -1.63 -18.97 15.84
CA ALA A 74 -2.93 -19.62 16.02
C ALA A 74 -4.05 -18.95 15.20
N ILE A 75 -4.02 -17.63 15.07
CA ILE A 75 -4.99 -16.86 14.28
C ILE A 75 -4.68 -16.99 12.78
N GLN A 76 -3.41 -16.99 12.39
CA GLN A 76 -3.01 -17.23 11.00
C GLN A 76 -3.48 -18.61 10.52
N HIS A 77 -3.20 -19.66 11.29
CA HIS A 77 -3.63 -21.02 10.97
C HIS A 77 -5.15 -21.14 10.93
N ALA A 78 -5.87 -20.50 11.87
CA ALA A 78 -7.32 -20.56 11.92
C ALA A 78 -8.04 -19.82 10.77
N LEU A 79 -7.44 -18.76 10.22
CA LEU A 79 -8.13 -17.88 9.25
C LEU A 79 -7.54 -17.91 7.84
N PHE A 80 -6.24 -18.14 7.68
CA PHE A 80 -5.53 -17.91 6.40
C PHE A 80 -4.81 -19.14 5.86
N ASP A 81 -4.69 -20.22 6.63
CA ASP A 81 -4.13 -21.48 6.14
C ASP A 81 -5.22 -22.28 5.39
N HIS A 82 -5.29 -22.08 4.07
CA HIS A 82 -6.25 -22.77 3.21
C HIS A 82 -5.74 -22.97 1.78
N ASP A 83 -6.25 -24.02 1.13
CA ASP A 83 -5.90 -24.38 -0.26
C ASP A 83 -6.90 -23.82 -1.30
N ARG A 84 -7.49 -22.67 -1.00
CA ARG A 84 -8.52 -22.01 -1.82
C ARG A 84 -8.02 -20.79 -2.60
N HIS A 85 -6.75 -20.79 -2.99
CA HIS A 85 -6.20 -19.70 -3.80
C HIS A 85 -6.60 -19.89 -5.25
N LEU A 86 -7.08 -18.82 -5.90
CA LEU A 86 -7.40 -18.89 -7.32
C LEU A 86 -6.14 -19.19 -8.15
N PRO A 87 -6.24 -20.05 -9.19
CA PRO A 87 -5.09 -20.49 -9.98
C PRO A 87 -4.65 -19.47 -11.05
N PHE A 88 -4.85 -18.18 -10.80
CA PHE A 88 -4.50 -17.11 -11.73
C PHE A 88 -4.28 -15.79 -10.98
N TYR A 89 -3.52 -14.90 -11.60
CA TYR A 89 -3.38 -13.51 -11.19
C TYR A 89 -4.36 -12.66 -11.98
N PHE A 90 -4.84 -11.57 -11.37
CA PHE A 90 -5.82 -10.70 -12.00
C PHE A 90 -5.70 -9.26 -11.50
N ARG A 91 -6.16 -8.34 -12.35
CA ARG A 91 -6.32 -6.92 -12.04
C ARG A 91 -7.80 -6.54 -12.04
N TRP A 92 -8.15 -5.48 -11.32
CA TRP A 92 -9.48 -4.88 -11.37
C TRP A 92 -9.47 -3.70 -12.35
N LEU A 93 -9.92 -3.93 -13.58
CA LEU A 93 -9.95 -2.92 -14.64
C LEU A 93 -11.37 -2.41 -14.86
N ASP A 94 -11.64 -1.17 -14.46
CA ASP A 94 -12.97 -0.55 -14.50
C ASP A 94 -14.04 -1.40 -13.79
N GLY A 95 -13.69 -1.95 -12.62
CA GLY A 95 -14.57 -2.81 -11.82
C GLY A 95 -14.71 -4.25 -12.32
N ARG A 96 -13.95 -4.64 -13.37
CA ARG A 96 -13.96 -6.00 -13.92
C ARG A 96 -12.74 -6.78 -13.45
N MET A 97 -12.94 -8.03 -13.04
CA MET A 97 -11.84 -8.94 -12.73
C MET A 97 -11.24 -9.44 -14.04
N VAL A 98 -10.04 -8.97 -14.39
CA VAL A 98 -9.37 -9.32 -15.65
C VAL A 98 -8.10 -10.10 -15.37
N ILE A 99 -8.01 -11.31 -15.90
CA ILE A 99 -6.85 -12.18 -15.73
C ILE A 99 -5.61 -11.52 -16.33
N SER A 100 -4.54 -11.44 -15.55
CA SER A 100 -3.23 -10.95 -15.99
C SER A 100 -2.24 -12.08 -16.25
N ARG A 101 -2.34 -13.20 -15.53
CA ARG A 101 -1.53 -14.41 -15.73
C ARG A 101 -2.31 -15.66 -15.33
N ASN A 102 -2.11 -16.75 -16.06
CA ASN A 102 -2.81 -18.02 -15.83
C ASN A 102 -1.85 -19.10 -15.34
N GLY A 103 -2.23 -19.82 -14.29
CA GLY A 103 -1.60 -21.08 -13.87
C GLY A 103 -2.62 -22.16 -13.52
N SER A 104 -3.83 -22.04 -14.07
CA SER A 104 -4.85 -23.06 -13.97
C SER A 104 -4.61 -24.19 -14.97
N ASN A 105 -5.34 -25.28 -14.77
CA ASN A 105 -5.50 -26.36 -15.74
C ASN A 105 -6.22 -25.92 -17.04
N GLN A 106 -6.82 -24.72 -17.08
CA GLN A 106 -7.58 -24.22 -18.22
C GLN A 106 -6.72 -23.31 -19.12
N ARG A 107 -6.13 -23.87 -20.18
CA ARG A 107 -5.28 -23.11 -21.14
C ARG A 107 -6.02 -21.97 -21.86
N SER A 108 -7.35 -22.02 -21.91
CA SER A 108 -8.18 -21.00 -22.56
C SER A 108 -8.39 -19.73 -21.71
N LEU A 109 -7.98 -19.74 -20.44
CA LEU A 109 -7.89 -18.56 -19.59
C LEU A 109 -6.61 -17.79 -19.95
N VAL A 110 -6.66 -16.97 -20.99
CA VAL A 110 -5.53 -16.15 -21.41
C VAL A 110 -5.59 -14.76 -20.75
N PRO A 111 -4.46 -14.04 -20.61
CA PRO A 111 -4.47 -12.64 -20.17
C PRO A 111 -5.48 -11.80 -20.97
N GLY A 112 -6.19 -10.90 -20.27
CA GLY A 112 -7.30 -10.12 -20.82
C GLY A 112 -8.68 -10.81 -20.73
N THR A 113 -8.75 -12.07 -20.28
CA THR A 113 -10.03 -12.75 -20.00
C THR A 113 -10.71 -12.11 -18.79
N GLU A 114 -12.00 -11.77 -18.93
CA GLU A 114 -12.83 -11.23 -17.86
C GLU A 114 -13.50 -12.39 -17.08
N VAL A 115 -13.37 -12.39 -15.76
CA VAL A 115 -14.11 -13.26 -14.85
C VAL A 115 -15.38 -12.54 -14.43
N LEU A 116 -16.53 -13.11 -14.79
CA LEU A 116 -17.86 -12.57 -14.50
C LEU A 116 -18.41 -13.10 -13.18
N ALA A 117 -18.11 -14.34 -12.83
CA ALA A 117 -18.52 -14.97 -11.57
C ALA A 117 -17.57 -16.11 -11.19
N ILE A 118 -17.48 -16.38 -9.88
CA ILE A 118 -16.82 -17.53 -9.27
C ILE A 118 -17.91 -18.32 -8.55
N ASP A 119 -18.13 -19.57 -8.95
CA ASP A 119 -19.32 -20.34 -8.62
C ASP A 119 -20.60 -19.54 -8.93
N SER A 120 -21.46 -19.32 -7.93
CA SER A 120 -22.68 -18.54 -8.05
C SER A 120 -22.49 -17.05 -7.72
N VAL A 121 -21.28 -16.62 -7.33
CA VAL A 121 -21.02 -15.25 -6.85
C VAL A 121 -20.49 -14.38 -7.99
N PRO A 122 -21.20 -13.31 -8.40
CA PRO A 122 -20.71 -12.37 -9.41
C PRO A 122 -19.43 -11.65 -8.95
N ALA A 123 -18.49 -11.44 -9.87
CA ALA A 123 -17.22 -10.77 -9.56
C ALA A 123 -17.41 -9.34 -9.03
N ALA A 124 -18.42 -8.61 -9.52
CA ALA A 124 -18.76 -7.28 -9.01
C ALA A 124 -19.23 -7.31 -7.54
N GLN A 125 -19.95 -8.37 -7.13
CA GLN A 125 -20.35 -8.55 -5.73
C GLN A 125 -19.13 -8.88 -4.85
N ILE A 126 -18.19 -9.68 -5.37
CA ILE A 126 -16.92 -9.97 -4.70
C ILE A 126 -16.15 -8.68 -4.45
N LEU A 127 -15.94 -7.85 -5.48
CA LEU A 127 -15.25 -6.57 -5.33
C LEU A 127 -15.99 -5.66 -4.34
N SER A 128 -17.31 -5.55 -4.43
CA SER A 128 -18.09 -4.71 -3.50
C SER A 128 -17.95 -5.14 -2.04
N ALA A 129 -17.90 -6.44 -1.75
CA ALA A 129 -17.71 -6.94 -0.39
C ALA A 129 -16.28 -6.68 0.12
N LEU A 130 -15.29 -6.95 -0.73
CA LEU A 130 -13.87 -6.70 -0.44
C LEU A 130 -13.58 -5.23 -0.17
N MET A 131 -14.21 -4.32 -0.92
CA MET A 131 -14.10 -2.88 -0.66
C MET A 131 -14.55 -2.53 0.77
N GLY A 132 -15.50 -3.25 1.36
CA GLY A 132 -15.93 -3.03 2.74
C GLY A 132 -14.85 -3.25 3.81
N VAL A 133 -13.80 -4.01 3.50
CA VAL A 133 -12.67 -4.32 4.40
C VAL A 133 -11.34 -3.74 3.92
N ALA A 134 -11.30 -3.17 2.71
CA ALA A 134 -10.08 -2.60 2.12
C ALA A 134 -9.62 -1.33 2.85
N ARG A 135 -8.31 -1.24 3.10
CA ARG A 135 -7.64 -0.11 3.76
C ARG A 135 -7.09 0.88 2.74
N ALA A 136 -7.19 2.17 3.04
CA ALA A 136 -6.51 3.25 2.32
C ALA A 136 -6.55 4.54 3.14
N ASP A 137 -5.65 5.47 2.84
CA ASP A 137 -5.70 6.81 3.41
C ASP A 137 -6.78 7.65 2.71
N GLY A 138 -7.76 8.12 3.48
CA GLY A 138 -8.88 8.93 2.99
C GLY A 138 -9.73 8.25 1.91
N GLY A 139 -10.26 9.02 0.97
CA GLY A 139 -11.14 8.58 -0.11
C GLY A 139 -10.45 7.88 -1.29
N ASN A 140 -9.32 7.19 -1.06
CA ASN A 140 -8.52 6.64 -2.15
C ASN A 140 -8.99 5.24 -2.59
N ASP A 141 -10.08 5.19 -3.36
CA ASP A 141 -10.63 3.93 -3.87
C ASP A 141 -9.69 3.21 -4.85
N ALA A 142 -8.80 3.93 -5.54
CA ALA A 142 -7.81 3.30 -6.41
C ALA A 142 -6.88 2.38 -5.60
N LYS A 143 -6.40 2.83 -4.43
CA LYS A 143 -5.61 1.99 -3.51
C LYS A 143 -6.41 0.81 -2.98
N ARG A 144 -7.66 1.04 -2.57
CA ARG A 144 -8.54 -0.01 -2.04
C ARG A 144 -8.77 -1.11 -3.08
N ILE A 145 -9.00 -0.75 -4.33
CA ILE A 145 -9.17 -1.69 -5.44
C ILE A 145 -7.86 -2.44 -5.73
N ALA A 146 -6.72 -1.73 -5.81
CA ALA A 146 -5.41 -2.33 -6.07
C ALA A 146 -5.04 -3.37 -5.01
N GLN A 147 -5.33 -3.09 -3.73
CA GLN A 147 -5.14 -4.03 -2.62
C GLN A 147 -5.91 -5.35 -2.82
N MET A 148 -7.01 -5.33 -3.57
CA MET A 148 -7.87 -6.49 -3.84
C MET A 148 -7.51 -7.21 -5.14
N GLU A 149 -6.46 -6.78 -5.84
CA GLU A 149 -5.86 -7.53 -6.94
C GLU A 149 -5.01 -8.68 -6.40
N VAL A 150 -4.73 -9.66 -7.27
CA VAL A 150 -3.74 -10.71 -6.98
C VAL A 150 -2.66 -10.55 -8.03
N GLN A 151 -1.52 -9.96 -7.65
CA GLN A 151 -0.40 -9.65 -8.55
C GLN A 151 0.92 -10.34 -8.14
N GLY A 152 0.95 -11.05 -7.02
CA GLY A 152 2.14 -11.76 -6.54
C GLY A 152 3.18 -10.84 -5.92
N PHE A 153 2.74 -9.72 -5.36
CA PHE A 153 3.64 -8.74 -4.73
C PHE A 153 3.75 -8.96 -3.22
N ALA A 154 2.75 -9.58 -2.60
CA ALA A 154 2.72 -9.83 -1.17
C ALA A 154 2.88 -11.31 -0.82
N ARG A 155 3.39 -11.58 0.40
CA ARG A 155 3.45 -12.94 0.98
C ARG A 155 2.04 -13.53 1.12
N ILE A 156 1.10 -12.70 1.58
CA ILE A 156 -0.33 -12.97 1.66
C ILE A 156 -1.01 -11.81 0.94
N GLU A 157 -1.77 -12.09 -0.11
CA GLU A 157 -2.55 -11.05 -0.80
C GLU A 157 -3.86 -10.84 -0.05
N ALA A 158 -4.33 -9.60 0.07
CA ALA A 158 -5.53 -9.30 0.84
C ALA A 158 -6.77 -10.00 0.25
N PHE A 159 -6.82 -10.17 -1.07
CA PHE A 159 -7.88 -10.94 -1.72
C PHE A 159 -7.98 -12.37 -1.15
N ASP A 160 -6.86 -13.06 -0.96
CA ASP A 160 -6.89 -14.43 -0.42
C ASP A 160 -7.18 -14.48 1.07
N ALA A 161 -6.73 -13.49 1.84
CA ALA A 161 -7.08 -13.39 3.25
C ALA A 161 -8.60 -13.19 3.45
N TYR A 162 -9.25 -12.41 2.59
CA TYR A 162 -10.65 -12.01 2.80
C TYR A 162 -11.68 -12.82 2.01
N LEU A 163 -11.37 -13.30 0.80
CA LEU A 163 -12.34 -14.01 -0.04
C LEU A 163 -12.98 -15.20 0.70
N PRO A 164 -12.24 -16.11 1.34
CA PRO A 164 -12.83 -17.29 1.97
C PRO A 164 -13.61 -16.95 3.25
N LEU A 165 -13.30 -15.82 3.89
CA LEU A 165 -14.03 -15.32 5.06
C LEU A 165 -15.36 -14.67 4.64
N LEU A 166 -15.37 -13.90 3.56
CA LEU A 166 -16.55 -13.20 3.04
C LEU A 166 -17.49 -14.15 2.28
N PHE A 167 -16.93 -15.15 1.60
CA PHE A 167 -17.66 -16.08 0.74
C PHE A 167 -17.28 -17.54 1.07
N PRO A 168 -17.60 -18.04 2.27
CA PRO A 168 -17.25 -19.40 2.67
C PRO A 168 -17.90 -20.49 1.79
N GLN A 169 -18.95 -20.13 1.04
CA GLN A 169 -19.63 -20.99 0.08
C GLN A 169 -18.86 -21.20 -1.24
N ILE A 170 -17.83 -20.41 -1.55
CA ILE A 170 -16.99 -20.65 -2.73
C ILE A 170 -16.20 -21.92 -2.50
N SER A 171 -16.32 -22.84 -3.45
CA SER A 171 -15.71 -24.16 -3.36
C SER A 171 -14.20 -24.12 -3.64
N ALA A 172 -13.49 -25.16 -3.21
CA ALA A 172 -12.07 -25.35 -3.58
C ALA A 172 -11.89 -25.69 -5.07
N GLU A 173 -12.99 -26.03 -5.75
CA GLU A 173 -13.05 -26.38 -7.16
C GLU A 173 -14.06 -25.44 -7.83
N PRO A 174 -13.73 -24.15 -8.01
CA PRO A 174 -14.73 -23.20 -8.45
C PRO A 174 -15.04 -23.29 -9.96
N LEU A 175 -16.31 -23.09 -10.30
CA LEU A 175 -16.77 -22.86 -11.67
C LEU A 175 -16.66 -21.37 -12.01
N LEU A 176 -15.82 -21.03 -12.98
CA LEU A 176 -15.68 -19.65 -13.45
C LEU A 176 -16.61 -19.39 -14.63
N ARG A 177 -17.44 -18.36 -14.54
CA ARG A 177 -18.10 -17.78 -15.72
C ARG A 177 -17.20 -16.71 -16.28
N VAL A 178 -16.73 -16.89 -17.51
CA VAL A 178 -15.72 -16.02 -18.11
C VAL A 178 -16.11 -15.53 -19.50
N ARG A 179 -15.57 -14.38 -19.88
CA ARG A 179 -15.63 -13.83 -21.23
C ARG A 179 -14.21 -13.64 -21.74
N GLY A 180 -13.90 -14.26 -22.88
CA GLY A 180 -12.58 -14.11 -23.50
C GLY A 180 -12.32 -12.66 -23.96
N PRO A 181 -11.05 -12.32 -24.23
CA PRO A 181 -10.71 -11.00 -24.76
C PRO A 181 -11.51 -10.66 -26.03
N GLY A 182 -11.82 -9.39 -26.24
CA GLY A 182 -12.56 -8.92 -27.43
C GLY A 182 -14.07 -9.15 -27.40
N GLY A 183 -14.65 -9.65 -26.29
CA GLY A 183 -16.11 -9.68 -26.12
C GLY A 183 -16.81 -10.96 -26.61
N GLY A 184 -16.09 -12.08 -26.68
CA GLY A 184 -16.64 -13.36 -27.15
C GLY A 184 -17.76 -13.96 -26.28
N ALA A 185 -18.25 -15.14 -26.67
CA ALA A 185 -19.27 -15.86 -25.91
C ALA A 185 -18.83 -16.15 -24.47
N VAL A 186 -19.79 -16.06 -23.54
CA VAL A 186 -19.55 -16.42 -22.13
C VAL A 186 -19.41 -17.94 -22.03
N ARG A 187 -18.40 -18.40 -21.30
CA ARG A 187 -18.11 -19.82 -21.07
C ARG A 187 -18.06 -20.09 -19.58
N THR A 188 -18.38 -21.32 -19.20
CA THR A 188 -18.18 -21.81 -17.83
C THR A 188 -17.01 -22.79 -17.83
N LEU A 189 -16.02 -22.56 -16.97
CA LEU A 189 -14.80 -23.35 -16.89
C LEU A 189 -14.57 -23.78 -15.43
N GLN A 190 -14.38 -25.08 -15.22
CA GLN A 190 -13.95 -25.64 -13.94
C GLN A 190 -12.45 -25.41 -13.76
N VAL A 191 -12.03 -24.81 -12.65
CA VAL A 191 -10.61 -24.68 -12.31
C VAL A 191 -10.30 -25.33 -10.96
N HIS A 192 -9.05 -25.77 -10.80
CA HIS A 192 -8.54 -26.30 -9.53
C HIS A 192 -7.90 -25.16 -8.73
N SER A 193 -8.27 -25.00 -7.46
CA SER A 193 -7.56 -24.06 -6.58
C SER A 193 -6.12 -24.52 -6.34
N LEU A 194 -5.28 -23.57 -5.93
CA LEU A 194 -3.89 -23.80 -5.57
C LEU A 194 -3.69 -23.64 -4.06
N THR A 195 -2.67 -24.31 -3.55
CA THR A 195 -2.06 -23.93 -2.27
C THR A 195 -1.25 -22.64 -2.45
N ALA A 196 -0.97 -21.94 -1.34
CA ALA A 196 -0.12 -20.73 -1.38
C ALA A 196 1.25 -21.03 -2.01
N ALA A 197 1.86 -22.17 -1.66
CA ALA A 197 3.15 -22.60 -2.20
C ALA A 197 3.09 -22.87 -3.71
N GLN A 198 2.05 -23.54 -4.19
CA GLN A 198 1.86 -23.78 -5.63
C GLN A 198 1.72 -22.47 -6.41
N ARG A 199 0.96 -21.50 -5.88
CA ARG A 199 0.81 -20.20 -6.54
C ARG A 199 2.09 -19.37 -6.51
N GLN A 200 2.87 -19.43 -5.43
CA GLN A 200 4.18 -18.76 -5.36
C GLN A 200 5.20 -19.28 -6.40
N VAL A 201 5.09 -20.53 -6.85
CA VAL A 201 5.96 -21.04 -7.94
C VAL A 201 5.62 -20.39 -9.29
N MET A 202 4.37 -19.95 -9.50
CA MET A 202 3.95 -19.31 -10.76
C MET A 202 4.55 -17.92 -10.96
N THR A 203 4.88 -17.24 -9.88
CA THR A 203 5.65 -16.00 -9.90
C THR A 203 6.62 -16.14 -8.75
N PRO A 204 7.88 -16.56 -8.98
CA PRO A 204 8.84 -16.59 -7.90
C PRO A 204 8.94 -15.17 -7.37
N ILE A 205 8.26 -14.91 -6.25
CA ILE A 205 8.79 -14.01 -5.25
C ILE A 205 10.12 -14.65 -4.95
N GLN A 206 11.16 -14.25 -5.69
CA GLN A 206 12.53 -14.65 -5.37
C GLN A 206 12.60 -14.42 -3.86
N PRO A 207 12.83 -15.47 -3.05
CA PRO A 207 13.05 -15.27 -1.63
C PRO A 207 14.05 -14.13 -1.58
N ARG A 208 13.67 -13.00 -0.96
CA ARG A 208 14.57 -11.84 -0.95
C ARG A 208 15.79 -12.31 -0.20
N ASP A 209 16.81 -12.70 -0.95
CA ASP A 209 18.16 -12.66 -0.47
C ASP A 209 18.34 -11.19 -0.09
N SER A 210 18.31 -10.93 1.22
CA SER A 210 18.38 -9.57 1.76
C SER A 210 19.71 -8.90 1.38
N THR A 211 20.67 -9.67 0.87
CA THR A 211 21.95 -9.23 0.34
C THR A 211 21.95 -8.98 -1.17
N ALA A 212 20.97 -9.52 -1.93
CA ALA A 212 20.89 -9.35 -3.37
C ALA A 212 20.28 -7.98 -3.77
N PRO A 213 20.71 -7.38 -4.89
CA PRO A 213 20.15 -6.12 -5.35
C PRO A 213 18.65 -6.25 -5.69
N ALA A 214 17.80 -5.56 -4.93
CA ALA A 214 16.35 -5.56 -5.17
C ALA A 214 15.92 -4.63 -6.32
N TRP A 215 16.80 -3.70 -6.72
CA TRP A 215 16.55 -2.73 -7.79
C TRP A 215 17.51 -2.94 -8.95
N ARG A 216 17.08 -2.56 -10.16
CA ARG A 216 17.90 -2.70 -11.37
C ARG A 216 17.83 -1.46 -12.24
N LEU A 217 18.99 -1.07 -12.77
CA LEU A 217 19.10 -0.10 -13.85
C LEU A 217 19.23 -0.86 -15.18
N GLU A 218 18.30 -0.63 -16.08
CA GLU A 218 18.28 -1.20 -17.41
C GLU A 218 18.43 -0.09 -18.45
N MET A 219 19.10 -0.35 -19.57
CA MET A 219 19.26 0.59 -20.68
C MET A 219 18.84 -0.12 -21.96
N PRO A 220 17.53 -0.17 -22.28
CA PRO A 220 17.04 -0.86 -23.46
C PRO A 220 17.65 -0.30 -24.76
N ASP A 221 17.93 1.00 -24.81
CA ASP A 221 18.66 1.64 -25.90
C ASP A 221 19.41 2.91 -25.42
N ALA A 222 20.09 3.61 -26.33
CA ALA A 222 20.91 4.78 -26.01
C ALA A 222 20.11 6.02 -25.55
N ARG A 223 18.79 6.05 -25.77
CA ARG A 223 17.90 7.17 -25.45
C ARG A 223 17.27 7.05 -24.06
N LEU A 224 17.21 5.84 -23.51
CA LEU A 224 16.42 5.58 -22.31
C LEU A 224 17.15 4.66 -21.34
N ALA A 225 17.14 5.06 -20.06
CA ALA A 225 17.41 4.19 -18.94
C ALA A 225 16.15 3.99 -18.09
N ILE A 226 16.03 2.83 -17.47
CA ILE A 226 14.91 2.44 -16.61
C ILE A 226 15.48 1.97 -15.27
N LEU A 227 15.23 2.71 -14.21
CA LEU A 227 15.52 2.32 -12.84
C LEU A 227 14.26 1.69 -12.22
N ARG A 228 14.24 0.36 -12.10
CA ARG A 228 13.14 -0.40 -11.52
C ARG A 228 13.34 -0.57 -10.02
N MET A 229 12.38 -0.09 -9.22
CA MET A 229 12.47 -0.11 -7.77
C MET A 229 11.14 -0.62 -7.17
N PRO A 230 10.90 -1.94 -7.18
CA PRO A 230 9.61 -2.51 -6.78
C PRO A 230 9.26 -2.33 -5.29
N ASP A 231 10.21 -2.01 -4.42
CA ASP A 231 9.97 -1.80 -2.99
C ASP A 231 11.06 -0.95 -2.34
N TRP A 232 10.72 -0.14 -1.33
CA TRP A 232 11.68 0.58 -0.47
C TRP A 232 11.69 0.09 0.99
N ALA A 233 10.92 -0.94 1.36
CA ALA A 233 10.95 -1.56 2.69
C ALA A 233 12.21 -2.42 2.90
N LEU A 234 13.36 -1.75 3.08
CA LEU A 234 14.69 -2.33 3.22
C LEU A 234 15.23 -2.29 4.66
N TYR A 235 14.35 -2.26 5.67
CA TYR A 235 14.72 -2.01 7.08
C TYR A 235 15.80 -2.97 7.63
N ASP A 236 15.70 -4.25 7.29
CA ASP A 236 16.63 -5.31 7.74
C ASP A 236 17.57 -5.79 6.62
N SER A 237 17.68 -5.02 5.53
CA SER A 237 18.51 -5.39 4.39
C SER A 237 19.93 -4.84 4.57
N PRO A 238 20.98 -5.69 4.58
CA PRO A 238 22.36 -5.23 4.57
C PRO A 238 22.81 -4.70 3.19
N TRP A 239 21.96 -4.75 2.17
CA TRP A 239 22.29 -4.32 0.82
C TRP A 239 22.55 -2.80 0.74
N ASP A 240 23.70 -2.43 0.17
CA ASP A 240 24.06 -1.03 -0.08
C ASP A 240 23.29 -0.43 -1.26
N TRP A 241 22.01 -0.14 -1.02
CA TRP A 241 21.13 0.51 -1.98
C TRP A 241 21.57 1.94 -2.32
N ARG A 242 22.29 2.64 -1.41
CA ARG A 242 22.84 3.98 -1.67
C ARG A 242 23.99 3.90 -2.67
N GLY A 243 24.87 2.92 -2.54
CA GLY A 243 25.91 2.60 -3.51
C GLY A 243 25.35 2.25 -4.88
N LEU A 244 24.27 1.45 -4.95
CA LEU A 244 23.59 1.17 -6.22
C LEU A 244 23.06 2.46 -6.88
N LEU A 245 22.44 3.37 -6.13
CA LEU A 245 21.99 4.65 -6.69
C LEU A 245 23.18 5.50 -7.17
N ALA A 246 24.24 5.63 -6.38
CA ALA A 246 25.43 6.39 -6.77
C ALA A 246 26.06 5.84 -8.06
N GLN A 247 26.19 4.52 -8.17
CA GLN A 247 26.70 3.84 -9.36
C GLN A 247 25.76 4.01 -10.56
N SER A 248 24.45 3.95 -10.33
CA SER A 248 23.43 4.15 -11.36
C SER A 248 23.56 5.54 -11.98
N PHE A 249 23.56 6.60 -11.16
CA PHE A 249 23.69 7.97 -11.64
C PHE A 249 25.06 8.26 -12.27
N SER A 250 26.15 7.65 -11.77
CA SER A 250 27.46 7.70 -12.43
C SER A 250 27.41 7.08 -13.83
N THR A 251 26.71 5.96 -13.98
CA THR A 251 26.54 5.29 -15.26
C THR A 251 25.70 6.12 -16.23
N LEU A 252 24.61 6.73 -15.76
CA LEU A 252 23.78 7.63 -16.56
C LEU A 252 24.58 8.83 -17.07
N ALA A 253 25.40 9.44 -16.22
CA ALA A 253 26.27 10.56 -16.58
C ALA A 253 27.33 10.16 -17.61
N ALA A 254 28.00 9.03 -17.42
CA ALA A 254 29.01 8.53 -18.36
C ALA A 254 28.42 8.20 -19.75
N ARG A 255 27.22 7.62 -19.77
CA ARG A 255 26.51 7.23 -20.99
C ARG A 255 25.77 8.39 -21.66
N LYS A 256 25.59 9.52 -20.97
CA LYS A 256 24.85 10.70 -21.46
C LYS A 256 23.44 10.36 -21.94
N VAL A 257 22.76 9.47 -21.21
CA VAL A 257 21.40 9.02 -21.57
C VAL A 257 20.45 10.21 -21.46
N PRO A 258 19.62 10.51 -22.49
CA PRO A 258 18.78 11.70 -22.50
C PRO A 258 17.51 11.56 -21.66
N ALA A 259 17.06 10.34 -21.33
CA ALA A 259 15.89 10.11 -20.51
C ALA A 259 16.08 8.99 -19.47
N LEU A 260 15.47 9.18 -18.30
CA LEU A 260 15.39 8.22 -17.21
C LEU A 260 13.92 7.95 -16.85
N VAL A 261 13.53 6.69 -16.83
CA VAL A 261 12.30 6.22 -16.17
C VAL A 261 12.65 5.70 -14.79
N ILE A 262 11.93 6.13 -13.77
CA ILE A 262 11.92 5.52 -12.44
C ILE A 262 10.60 4.77 -12.32
N ASP A 263 10.65 3.43 -12.34
CA ASP A 263 9.45 2.59 -12.28
C ASP A 263 9.13 2.22 -10.83
N LEU A 264 8.07 2.83 -10.31
CA LEU A 264 7.58 2.66 -8.94
C LEU A 264 6.20 2.00 -8.90
N ARG A 265 5.63 1.50 -10.01
CA ARG A 265 4.22 1.10 -10.07
C ARG A 265 3.78 0.05 -9.02
N GLY A 266 4.70 -0.80 -8.58
CA GLY A 266 4.47 -1.82 -7.54
C GLY A 266 4.96 -1.46 -6.13
N ASN A 267 5.42 -0.23 -5.90
CA ASN A 267 6.15 0.15 -4.69
C ASN A 267 5.28 0.94 -3.69
N GLU A 268 4.96 0.32 -2.56
CA GLU A 268 4.13 0.91 -1.50
C GLU A 268 4.84 1.93 -0.60
N GLY A 269 6.17 2.06 -0.69
CA GLY A 269 6.97 2.90 0.20
C GLY A 269 8.01 2.09 1.00
N GLY A 270 8.35 2.57 2.19
CA GLY A 270 9.40 2.03 3.05
C GLY A 270 10.32 3.13 3.56
N LEU A 271 11.63 2.91 3.47
CA LEU A 271 12.63 3.93 3.80
C LEU A 271 12.46 5.20 2.95
N ASP A 272 12.97 6.35 3.45
CA ASP A 272 13.02 7.62 2.70
C ASP A 272 14.12 7.63 1.61
N VAL A 273 14.03 6.66 0.70
CA VAL A 273 14.85 6.57 -0.52
C VAL A 273 14.57 7.76 -1.45
N GLY A 274 13.34 8.26 -1.43
CA GLY A 274 12.89 9.40 -2.22
C GLY A 274 13.72 10.66 -2.01
N SER A 275 14.15 10.97 -0.77
CA SER A 275 15.04 12.10 -0.52
C SER A 275 16.43 11.92 -1.14
N VAL A 276 16.98 10.70 -1.14
CA VAL A 276 18.28 10.42 -1.78
C VAL A 276 18.18 10.53 -3.30
N LEU A 277 17.12 9.97 -3.90
CA LEU A 277 16.87 10.07 -5.33
C LEU A 277 16.74 11.53 -5.78
N GLN A 278 15.93 12.33 -5.09
CA GLN A 278 15.76 13.76 -5.41
C GLN A 278 17.07 14.54 -5.42
N GLY A 279 18.02 14.20 -4.54
CA GLY A 279 19.35 14.78 -4.56
C GLY A 279 20.07 14.61 -5.90
N TYR A 280 19.90 13.48 -6.58
CA TYR A 280 20.49 13.25 -7.91
C TYR A 280 19.71 13.88 -9.07
N LEU A 281 18.45 14.29 -8.83
CA LEU A 281 17.58 14.88 -9.86
C LEU A 281 17.65 16.42 -9.91
N SER A 282 18.39 17.05 -9.00
CA SER A 282 18.48 18.50 -8.91
C SER A 282 19.90 18.97 -8.59
N ALA A 283 20.34 20.04 -9.26
CA ALA A 283 21.59 20.72 -8.95
C ALA A 283 21.48 21.72 -7.78
N ARG A 284 20.25 22.03 -7.32
CA ARG A 284 19.97 22.93 -6.20
C ARG A 284 19.33 22.19 -5.03
N ALA A 285 19.46 22.76 -3.83
CA ALA A 285 18.69 22.31 -2.68
C ALA A 285 17.18 22.45 -2.93
N LEU A 286 16.41 21.45 -2.51
CA LEU A 286 14.97 21.36 -2.76
C LEU A 286 14.18 21.52 -1.47
N GLY A 287 13.14 22.33 -1.47
CA GLY A 287 12.25 22.48 -0.33
C GLY A 287 11.34 21.26 -0.14
N VAL A 288 11.12 20.87 1.11
CA VAL A 288 10.13 19.86 1.48
C VAL A 288 8.84 20.56 1.92
N PRO A 289 7.66 20.21 1.36
CA PRO A 289 6.40 20.78 1.81
C PRO A 289 6.20 20.57 3.32
N PRO A 290 5.86 21.61 4.08
CA PRO A 290 5.74 21.48 5.53
C PRO A 290 4.52 20.61 5.90
N MET A 291 4.77 19.60 6.72
CA MET A 291 3.76 18.74 7.35
C MET A 291 3.90 18.83 8.87
N ARG A 292 2.79 18.88 9.58
CA ARG A 292 2.77 18.85 11.05
C ARG A 292 2.64 17.40 11.52
N LYS A 293 3.61 16.94 12.29
CA LYS A 293 3.54 15.64 12.99
C LYS A 293 2.73 15.83 14.27
N ARG A 294 1.63 15.10 14.40
CA ARG A 294 0.74 15.13 15.57
C ARG A 294 0.57 13.74 16.18
N VAL A 295 0.50 13.69 17.51
CA VAL A 295 0.19 12.50 18.31
C VAL A 295 -0.95 12.81 19.29
N ARG A 296 -1.66 11.80 19.78
CA ARG A 296 -2.82 11.98 20.68
C ARG A 296 -2.50 11.87 22.17
N TYR A 297 -1.30 11.42 22.50
CA TYR A 297 -0.88 11.14 23.86
C TYR A 297 0.57 11.58 24.06
N ARG A 298 0.95 11.85 25.31
CA ARG A 298 2.36 12.00 25.71
C ARG A 298 2.92 10.69 26.25
N ARG A 299 2.15 10.00 27.12
CA ARG A 299 2.48 8.69 27.71
C ARG A 299 1.36 7.70 27.46
N LEU A 300 1.73 6.45 27.16
CA LEU A 300 0.80 5.35 27.00
C LEU A 300 -0.07 5.21 28.26
N PRO A 301 -1.42 5.23 28.15
CA PRO A 301 -2.29 4.97 29.29
C PRO A 301 -2.02 3.61 29.92
N ALA A 302 -1.90 3.55 31.24
CA ALA A 302 -1.58 2.32 31.97
C ALA A 302 -2.60 1.19 31.74
N SER A 303 -3.87 1.54 31.51
CA SER A 303 -4.94 0.58 31.18
C SER A 303 -4.75 -0.11 29.82
N LEU A 304 -4.01 0.50 28.89
CA LEU A 304 -3.74 -0.07 27.57
C LEU A 304 -2.41 -0.83 27.51
N ALA A 305 -1.50 -0.58 28.46
CA ALA A 305 -0.17 -1.19 28.48
C ALA A 305 -0.15 -2.73 28.38
N PRO A 306 -1.08 -3.48 29.02
CA PRO A 306 -1.11 -4.94 28.89
C PRO A 306 -1.50 -5.45 27.50
N PHE A 307 -2.11 -4.59 26.66
CA PHE A 307 -2.72 -4.99 25.39
C PHE A 307 -1.92 -4.53 24.17
N VAL A 308 -0.73 -3.93 24.34
CA VAL A 308 0.04 -3.38 23.22
C VAL A 308 1.50 -3.81 23.21
N THR A 309 1.98 -4.19 22.03
CA THR A 309 3.41 -4.34 21.74
C THR A 309 3.88 -3.27 20.75
N THR A 310 5.18 -3.05 20.68
CA THR A 310 5.85 -2.15 19.72
C THR A 310 7.29 -2.62 19.58
N TRP A 311 7.90 -2.37 18.41
CA TRP A 311 9.32 -2.62 18.17
C TRP A 311 10.23 -1.58 18.83
N ASP A 312 9.71 -0.39 19.17
CA ASP A 312 10.47 0.67 19.82
C ASP A 312 9.77 1.11 21.11
N ALA A 313 10.43 0.87 22.24
CA ALA A 313 9.92 1.22 23.56
C ALA A 313 9.73 2.73 23.77
N SER A 314 10.45 3.58 23.04
CA SER A 314 10.30 5.04 23.11
C SER A 314 8.92 5.51 22.69
N PHE A 315 8.17 4.72 21.91
CA PHE A 315 6.80 5.07 21.53
C PHE A 315 5.83 5.04 22.71
N ARG A 316 6.20 4.40 23.84
CA ARG A 316 5.38 4.38 25.06
C ARG A 316 5.39 5.71 25.82
N ASP A 317 6.42 6.53 25.64
CA ASP A 317 6.53 7.86 26.26
C ASP A 317 7.30 8.82 25.34
N TRP A 318 6.57 9.74 24.69
CA TRP A 318 7.17 10.77 23.86
C TRP A 318 7.90 11.85 24.68
N GLY A 319 7.64 11.93 25.98
CA GLY A 319 8.27 12.87 26.90
C GLY A 319 8.13 14.32 26.45
N ALA A 320 9.25 15.05 26.47
CA ALA A 320 9.32 16.46 26.08
C ALA A 320 9.13 16.69 24.57
N ARG A 321 9.18 15.63 23.74
CA ARG A 321 8.96 15.75 22.29
C ARG A 321 7.50 16.03 21.94
N ALA A 322 6.56 15.57 22.77
CA ALA A 322 5.13 15.85 22.60
C ALA A 322 4.77 17.17 23.29
N VAL A 323 4.79 18.25 22.50
CA VAL A 323 4.46 19.61 22.94
C VAL A 323 2.99 19.88 22.64
N GLU A 324 2.30 20.64 23.49
CA GLU A 324 0.89 21.00 23.27
C GLU A 324 0.70 21.60 21.88
N ASP A 325 -0.29 21.08 21.14
CA ASP A 325 -0.60 21.60 19.81
C ASP A 325 -1.33 22.93 19.93
N ALA A 326 -0.82 23.95 19.23
CA ALA A 326 -1.35 25.31 19.32
C ALA A 326 -2.74 25.47 18.70
N ASP A 327 -3.13 24.59 17.78
CA ASP A 327 -4.35 24.75 16.98
C ASP A 327 -5.46 23.77 17.36
N ASP A 328 -5.13 22.67 18.06
CA ASP A 328 -6.12 21.66 18.46
C ASP A 328 -5.67 20.95 19.74
N ALA A 329 -6.31 21.29 20.87
CA ALA A 329 -6.02 20.75 22.20
C ALA A 329 -6.17 19.21 22.32
N ARG A 330 -6.75 18.57 21.31
CA ARG A 330 -6.80 17.11 21.17
C ARG A 330 -5.43 16.50 20.85
N PHE A 331 -4.46 17.28 20.40
CA PHE A 331 -3.18 16.77 19.92
C PHE A 331 -2.00 17.35 20.70
N TYR A 332 -0.89 16.65 20.56
CA TYR A 332 0.45 17.21 20.74
C TYR A 332 1.12 17.31 19.38
N THR A 333 1.84 18.40 19.12
CA THR A 333 2.82 18.46 18.04
C THR A 333 4.05 17.66 18.46
N LEU A 334 4.44 16.67 17.66
CA LEU A 334 5.61 15.84 17.89
C LEU A 334 6.84 16.48 17.26
N ARG A 335 7.81 16.86 18.11
CA ARG A 335 9.13 17.31 17.67
C ARG A 335 10.05 16.11 17.42
N ASP A 336 10.93 16.23 16.44
CA ASP A 336 11.95 15.21 16.22
C ASP A 336 12.92 15.16 17.41
N ALA A 337 13.54 14.00 17.62
CA ALA A 337 14.65 13.92 18.55
C ALA A 337 15.81 14.75 17.98
N ALA A 338 16.53 15.49 18.82
CA ALA A 338 17.79 16.08 18.41
C ALA A 338 18.77 14.91 18.16
N SER A 339 19.08 14.59 16.90
CA SER A 339 20.15 13.64 16.56
C SER A 339 20.99 14.20 15.43
N ASP A 340 22.31 14.14 15.60
CA ASP A 340 23.32 14.78 14.74
C ASP A 340 23.64 14.03 13.43
N ASP A 341 23.13 12.81 13.18
CA ASP A 341 23.68 11.95 12.11
C ASP A 341 22.66 11.17 11.23
N ALA A 342 21.41 11.62 11.14
CA ALA A 342 20.50 11.11 10.12
C ALA A 342 19.74 12.29 9.48
N PRO A 343 19.67 12.41 8.14
CA PRO A 343 18.75 13.37 7.54
C PRO A 343 17.36 13.03 8.02
N THR A 344 16.81 13.88 8.88
CA THR A 344 15.46 13.72 9.40
C THR A 344 14.47 13.87 8.25
N GLU A 345 13.30 13.21 8.35
CA GLU A 345 12.13 13.47 7.49
C GLU A 345 11.69 14.96 7.50
N THR A 346 12.29 15.78 8.35
CA THR A 346 12.05 17.21 8.55
C THR A 346 13.23 18.08 8.15
N SER A 347 14.24 17.53 7.47
CA SER A 347 15.15 18.41 6.73
C SER A 347 14.28 19.21 5.76
N THR A 348 14.09 20.49 6.07
CA THR A 348 13.31 21.41 5.24
C THR A 348 13.90 21.52 3.83
N GLN A 349 15.13 21.01 3.65
CA GLN A 349 15.84 20.97 2.39
C GLN A 349 16.43 19.58 2.10
N ILE A 350 16.32 19.14 0.86
CA ILE A 350 17.07 18.00 0.34
C ILE A 350 18.32 18.53 -0.36
N ALA A 351 19.49 18.10 0.08
CA ALA A 351 20.77 18.50 -0.50
C ALA A 351 20.99 17.85 -1.88
N PRO A 352 21.56 18.59 -2.86
CA PRO A 352 21.90 18.02 -4.15
C PRO A 352 23.03 17.00 -4.04
N ARG A 353 23.07 16.04 -4.97
CA ARG A 353 24.07 14.98 -5.07
C ARG A 353 24.66 14.94 -6.47
N ALA A 354 25.96 14.69 -6.56
CA ALA A 354 26.66 14.51 -7.83
C ALA A 354 26.91 13.02 -8.13
N PRO A 355 26.88 12.60 -9.41
CA PRO A 355 26.54 13.41 -10.58
C PRO A 355 25.03 13.63 -10.70
N HIS A 356 24.63 14.85 -11.08
CA HIS A 356 23.23 15.17 -11.31
C HIS A 356 22.78 14.61 -12.66
N PHE A 357 21.54 14.13 -12.74
CA PHE A 357 20.93 13.76 -14.01
C PHE A 357 20.27 14.99 -14.64
N ALA A 358 20.77 15.42 -15.80
CA ALA A 358 20.28 16.58 -16.52
C ALA A 358 19.26 16.25 -17.63
N GLY A 359 18.96 14.97 -17.85
CA GLY A 359 18.01 14.51 -18.86
C GLY A 359 16.55 14.62 -18.42
N LYS A 360 15.62 14.19 -19.28
CA LYS A 360 14.20 14.12 -18.95
C LYS A 360 13.94 12.97 -17.98
N VAL A 361 13.18 13.22 -16.91
CA VAL A 361 12.82 12.20 -15.92
C VAL A 361 11.33 11.92 -16.01
N PHE A 362 10.99 10.64 -16.08
CA PHE A 362 9.63 10.12 -15.99
C PHE A 362 9.53 9.22 -14.76
N VAL A 363 8.45 9.34 -13.99
CA VAL A 363 8.18 8.42 -12.88
C VAL A 363 6.88 7.69 -13.18
N LEU A 364 6.95 6.36 -13.27
CA LEU A 364 5.75 5.55 -13.43
C LEU A 364 5.10 5.36 -12.06
N ILE A 365 3.88 5.86 -11.94
CA ILE A 365 3.13 5.85 -10.69
C ILE A 365 1.80 5.11 -10.82
N GLY A 366 1.30 4.64 -9.68
CA GLY A 366 0.00 4.00 -9.59
C GLY A 366 -0.50 3.91 -8.16
N ALA A 367 -1.65 3.24 -8.01
CA ALA A 367 -2.36 3.12 -6.76
C ALA A 367 -1.55 2.46 -5.64
N GLU A 368 -0.49 1.71 -5.95
CA GLU A 368 0.40 1.17 -4.91
C GLU A 368 1.21 2.26 -4.23
N ASN A 369 1.60 3.33 -4.94
CA ASN A 369 2.47 4.37 -4.40
C ASN A 369 1.84 5.08 -3.21
N SER A 370 2.27 4.68 -2.02
CA SER A 370 1.78 5.13 -0.73
C SER A 370 2.98 5.56 0.10
N SER A 371 2.75 6.09 1.31
CA SER A 371 3.85 6.43 2.24
C SER A 371 5.00 7.20 1.55
N ALA A 372 6.25 6.73 1.68
CA ALA A 372 7.43 7.36 1.09
C ALA A 372 7.40 7.55 -0.44
N THR A 373 6.79 6.64 -1.22
CA THR A 373 6.70 6.81 -2.69
C THR A 373 5.64 7.83 -3.08
N PHE A 374 4.54 7.92 -2.32
CA PHE A 374 3.58 9.02 -2.43
C PHE A 374 4.25 10.38 -2.14
N GLU A 375 5.02 10.48 -1.05
CA GLU A 375 5.75 11.70 -0.69
C GLU A 375 6.79 12.06 -1.75
N PHE A 376 7.48 11.08 -2.32
CA PHE A 376 8.40 11.30 -3.44
C PHE A 376 7.66 11.84 -4.68
N ALA A 377 6.57 11.21 -5.10
CA ALA A 377 5.77 11.64 -6.25
C ALA A 377 5.26 13.08 -6.08
N GLN A 378 4.75 13.42 -4.89
CA GLN A 378 4.32 14.77 -4.55
C GLN A 378 5.48 15.77 -4.70
N ARG A 379 6.65 15.44 -4.12
CA ARG A 379 7.81 16.35 -4.09
C ARG A 379 8.41 16.57 -5.48
N VAL A 380 8.55 15.52 -6.30
CA VAL A 380 9.10 15.65 -7.66
C VAL A 380 8.17 16.45 -8.58
N GLN A 381 6.85 16.26 -8.46
CA GLN A 381 5.87 17.05 -9.21
C GLN A 381 5.88 18.52 -8.76
N ALA A 382 5.83 18.78 -7.44
CA ALA A 382 5.83 20.14 -6.90
C ALA A 382 7.09 20.94 -7.24
N ASN A 383 8.24 20.27 -7.42
CA ASN A 383 9.50 20.90 -7.79
C ASN A 383 9.80 20.85 -9.29
N GLY A 384 8.92 20.28 -10.12
CA GLY A 384 9.11 20.16 -11.57
C GLY A 384 10.31 19.29 -11.98
N LEU A 385 10.64 18.27 -11.19
CA LEU A 385 11.82 17.42 -11.41
C LEU A 385 11.55 16.24 -12.34
N ALA A 386 10.30 15.84 -12.50
CA ALA A 386 9.90 14.71 -13.33
C ALA A 386 8.47 14.87 -13.84
N THR A 387 8.14 14.14 -14.91
CA THR A 387 6.78 13.92 -15.39
C THR A 387 6.24 12.62 -14.79
N LEU A 388 5.13 12.70 -14.06
CA LEU A 388 4.42 11.53 -13.51
C LEU A 388 3.52 10.90 -14.59
N VAL A 389 3.66 9.60 -14.81
CA VAL A 389 2.91 8.86 -15.84
C VAL A 389 2.22 7.65 -15.19
N GLY A 390 0.95 7.42 -15.49
CA GLY A 390 0.22 6.24 -15.02
C GLY A 390 -1.12 6.60 -14.37
N GLN A 391 -1.33 6.16 -13.13
CA GLN A 391 -2.59 6.31 -12.40
C GLN A 391 -2.37 7.09 -11.09
N PRO A 392 -3.44 7.62 -10.46
CA PRO A 392 -3.31 8.30 -9.17
C PRO A 392 -2.60 7.46 -8.11
N THR A 393 -1.76 8.10 -7.29
CA THR A 393 -1.04 7.42 -6.19
C THR A 393 -1.99 6.98 -5.07
N GLY A 394 -1.57 6.01 -4.25
CA GLY A 394 -2.35 5.42 -3.15
C GLY A 394 -2.35 6.18 -1.82
N GLY A 395 -1.37 7.06 -1.59
CA GLY A 395 -1.38 7.97 -0.44
C GLY A 395 -2.46 9.05 -0.54
N ASN A 396 -2.49 9.98 0.43
CA ASN A 396 -3.50 11.05 0.45
C ASN A 396 -2.89 12.41 0.76
N LEU A 397 -3.29 13.43 -0.01
CA LEU A 397 -2.85 14.81 0.16
C LEU A 397 -3.33 15.43 1.49
N ARG A 398 -4.37 14.88 2.13
CA ARG A 398 -4.77 15.23 3.51
C ARG A 398 -3.87 14.62 4.59
N GLY A 399 -2.81 13.92 4.18
CA GLY A 399 -1.82 13.32 5.05
C GLY A 399 -2.14 11.89 5.43
N ILE A 400 -1.14 11.22 5.98
CA ILE A 400 -1.14 9.81 6.35
C ILE A 400 -1.01 9.65 7.87
N ASN A 401 -1.13 8.42 8.38
CA ASN A 401 -0.74 8.08 9.75
C ASN A 401 0.25 6.92 9.67
N GLY A 402 1.32 6.92 10.46
CA GLY A 402 2.38 5.92 10.39
C GLY A 402 3.55 6.25 11.32
N SER A 403 4.77 5.95 10.87
CA SER A 403 6.09 6.17 11.52
C SER A 403 6.33 5.45 12.85
N ALA A 404 5.30 5.29 13.69
CA ALA A 404 5.36 4.59 14.96
C ALA A 404 4.04 3.85 15.18
N PHE A 405 4.11 2.64 15.74
CA PHE A 405 2.92 1.80 15.87
C PHE A 405 2.86 1.13 17.23
N PHE A 406 1.63 0.89 17.68
CA PHE A 406 1.33 -0.18 18.60
C PHE A 406 0.59 -1.29 17.85
N PHE A 407 0.91 -2.53 18.19
CA PHE A 407 0.14 -3.70 17.80
C PHE A 407 -0.79 -4.04 18.96
N VAL A 408 -2.10 -3.84 18.75
CA VAL A 408 -3.10 -4.02 19.80
C VAL A 408 -3.57 -5.48 19.81
N HIS A 409 -3.30 -6.19 20.90
CA HIS A 409 -3.69 -7.58 21.10
C HIS A 409 -5.01 -7.65 21.86
N LEU A 410 -6.07 -8.11 21.20
CA LEU A 410 -7.39 -8.15 21.79
C LEU A 410 -7.52 -9.30 22.82
N PRO A 411 -8.02 -9.04 24.04
CA PRO A 411 -7.88 -9.95 25.18
C PRO A 411 -8.59 -11.31 25.06
N ASN A 412 -9.67 -11.43 24.30
CA ASN A 412 -10.39 -12.70 24.13
C ASN A 412 -10.17 -13.35 22.76
N SER A 413 -10.28 -12.58 21.67
CA SER A 413 -10.09 -13.12 20.31
C SER A 413 -8.63 -13.33 19.96
N HIS A 414 -7.71 -12.66 20.65
CA HIS A 414 -6.28 -12.59 20.33
C HIS A 414 -5.98 -12.05 18.93
N ILE A 415 -6.97 -11.42 18.27
CA ILE A 415 -6.74 -10.69 17.03
C ILE A 415 -5.82 -9.52 17.33
N GLU A 416 -4.78 -9.38 16.53
CA GLU A 416 -3.87 -8.25 16.53
C GLU A 416 -4.40 -7.16 15.58
N VAL A 417 -4.29 -5.88 15.99
CA VAL A 417 -4.69 -4.74 15.16
C VAL A 417 -3.58 -3.69 15.14
N ASP A 418 -3.08 -3.37 13.95
CA ASP A 418 -2.11 -2.31 13.73
C ASP A 418 -2.75 -0.96 14.11
N LEU A 419 -2.05 -0.19 14.95
CA LEU A 419 -2.46 1.15 15.38
C LEU A 419 -1.30 2.14 15.15
N PRO A 420 -1.37 2.99 14.11
CA PRO A 420 -0.37 4.03 13.88
C PRO A 420 -0.53 5.17 14.89
N LEU A 421 0.60 5.73 15.33
CA LEU A 421 0.68 6.67 16.47
C LEU A 421 0.98 8.10 16.05
N VAL A 422 1.65 8.29 14.90
CA VAL A 422 1.98 9.62 14.37
C VAL A 422 1.13 9.91 13.15
N GLY A 423 0.42 11.04 13.18
CA GLY A 423 -0.28 11.57 12.02
C GLY A 423 0.52 12.69 11.40
N GLN A 424 0.72 12.65 10.09
CA GLN A 424 1.23 13.78 9.34
C GLN A 424 0.05 14.57 8.78
N PHE A 425 -0.01 15.87 9.04
CA PHE A 425 -1.11 16.75 8.63
C PHE A 425 -0.58 17.91 7.77
N PRO A 426 -1.19 18.18 6.60
CA PRO A 426 -0.82 19.35 5.81
C PRO A 426 -1.13 20.64 6.58
N VAL A 427 -0.31 21.67 6.35
CA VAL A 427 -0.49 23.00 6.96
C VAL A 427 -1.58 23.85 6.27
N SER A 428 -2.12 23.37 5.15
CA SER A 428 -3.18 24.01 4.38
C SER A 428 -4.23 22.99 3.97
N ALA A 429 -5.40 23.48 3.57
CA ALA A 429 -6.47 22.61 3.08
C ALA A 429 -6.02 21.84 1.82
N GLN A 430 -6.23 20.53 1.83
CA GLN A 430 -5.87 19.63 0.73
C GLN A 430 -7.07 18.79 0.28
N PRO A 431 -7.15 18.43 -1.00
CA PRO A 431 -8.21 17.55 -1.50
C PRO A 431 -8.04 16.12 -0.97
N ASP A 432 -9.16 15.41 -0.79
CA ASP A 432 -9.17 14.01 -0.35
C ASP A 432 -8.86 13.05 -1.50
N ARG A 433 -7.59 12.97 -1.89
CA ARG A 433 -7.11 12.09 -2.98
C ARG A 433 -5.57 11.96 -2.95
N GLY A 434 -5.05 11.00 -3.69
CA GLY A 434 -3.62 10.90 -4.00
C GLY A 434 -3.13 11.98 -5.00
N VAL A 435 -1.85 11.91 -5.31
CA VAL A 435 -1.22 12.71 -6.38
C VAL A 435 -1.70 12.20 -7.72
N LEU A 436 -2.15 13.11 -8.58
CA LEU A 436 -2.57 12.77 -9.94
C LEU A 436 -1.34 12.74 -10.87
N PRO A 437 -1.28 11.81 -11.83
CA PRO A 437 -0.23 11.81 -12.84
C PRO A 437 -0.38 13.02 -13.76
N ASP A 438 0.73 13.50 -14.30
CA ASP A 438 0.74 14.52 -15.36
C ASP A 438 0.21 13.93 -16.68
N ILE A 439 0.49 12.63 -16.91
CA ILE A 439 -0.02 11.85 -18.04
C ILE A 439 -0.79 10.65 -17.50
N THR A 440 -2.12 10.72 -17.59
CA THR A 440 -2.98 9.61 -17.17
C THR A 440 -2.95 8.50 -18.20
N VAL A 441 -2.63 7.28 -17.75
CA VAL A 441 -2.67 6.05 -18.53
C VAL A 441 -3.52 5.03 -17.77
N ARG A 442 -4.40 4.33 -18.47
CA ARG A 442 -5.28 3.30 -17.90
C ARG A 442 -5.03 1.98 -18.64
N PRO A 443 -4.36 1.00 -18.01
CA PRO A 443 -4.17 -0.31 -18.60
C PRO A 443 -5.52 -0.96 -18.95
N SER A 444 -5.58 -1.57 -20.12
CA SER A 444 -6.77 -2.24 -20.64
C SER A 444 -6.62 -3.77 -20.64
N ALA A 445 -7.73 -4.47 -20.82
CA ALA A 445 -7.69 -5.91 -21.04
C ALA A 445 -6.92 -6.29 -22.33
N ALA A 446 -6.93 -5.41 -23.35
CA ALA A 446 -6.18 -5.61 -24.58
C ALA A 446 -4.66 -5.45 -24.35
N ASP A 447 -4.25 -4.54 -23.47
CA ASP A 447 -2.85 -4.40 -23.09
C ASP A 447 -2.34 -5.67 -22.42
N LEU A 448 -3.12 -6.24 -21.49
CA LEU A 448 -2.81 -7.52 -20.86
C LEU A 448 -2.74 -8.67 -21.89
N GLN A 449 -3.68 -8.72 -22.83
CA GLN A 449 -3.72 -9.75 -23.87
C GLN A 449 -2.48 -9.69 -24.77
N HIS A 450 -2.04 -8.49 -25.15
CA HIS A 450 -0.92 -8.30 -26.08
C HIS A 450 0.44 -8.11 -25.38
N GLY A 451 0.48 -8.15 -24.04
CA GLY A 451 1.69 -7.88 -23.27
C GLY A 451 2.22 -6.45 -23.45
N THR A 452 1.34 -5.50 -23.76
CA THR A 452 1.70 -4.08 -23.93
C THR A 452 1.80 -3.41 -22.58
N ASP A 453 2.96 -2.81 -22.29
CA ASP A 453 3.14 -1.92 -21.15
C ASP A 453 2.67 -0.51 -21.56
N ALA A 454 1.42 -0.19 -21.26
CA ALA A 454 0.77 1.06 -21.69
C ALA A 454 1.47 2.30 -21.12
N GLU A 455 1.93 2.26 -19.86
CA GLU A 455 2.64 3.39 -19.27
C GLU A 455 4.01 3.61 -19.92
N MET A 456 4.76 2.53 -20.18
CA MET A 456 6.02 2.62 -20.92
C MET A 456 5.81 3.09 -22.36
N ALA A 457 4.77 2.63 -23.06
CA ALA A 457 4.45 3.08 -24.40
C ALA A 457 4.18 4.60 -24.44
N ALA A 458 3.46 5.12 -23.44
CA ALA A 458 3.23 6.56 -23.30
C ALA A 458 4.53 7.34 -23.09
N VAL A 459 5.48 6.82 -22.28
CA VAL A 459 6.80 7.43 -22.12
C VAL A 459 7.60 7.39 -23.42
N THR A 460 7.64 6.25 -24.10
CA THR A 460 8.41 6.06 -25.34
C THR A 460 7.97 7.06 -26.41
N ALA A 461 6.67 7.36 -26.52
CA ALA A 461 6.13 8.36 -27.44
C ALA A 461 6.62 9.81 -27.18
N LEU A 462 7.18 10.09 -26.00
CA LEU A 462 7.67 11.42 -25.60
C LEU A 462 9.20 11.55 -25.71
N LEU A 463 9.88 10.45 -26.06
CA LEU A 463 11.32 10.46 -26.25
C LEU A 463 11.68 11.22 -27.54
N PRO A 464 12.83 11.92 -27.58
CA PRO A 464 13.28 12.59 -28.80
C PRO A 464 13.45 11.60 -29.96
N GLY A 465 12.91 11.94 -31.14
CA GLY A 465 12.99 11.12 -32.35
C GLY A 465 12.12 9.86 -32.33
N ALA A 466 11.04 9.86 -31.54
CA ALA A 466 10.03 8.80 -31.50
C ALA A 466 9.08 8.82 -32.71
#